data_AF-A0AA86EJ12-F1
#
_entry.id   AF-A0AA86EJ12-F1
#
_cell.length_a   1.000
_cell.length_b   1.000
_cell.length_c   1.000
_cell.angle_alpha   90.00
_cell.angle_beta   90.00
_cell.angle_gamma   90.00
#
_symmetry.space_group_name_H-M   'P 1'
#
loop_
_entity.id
_entity.type
_entity.pdbx_description
1 polymer ?
#
loop_
_entity_poly.entity_id
_entity_poly.type
_entity_poly.pdbx_seq_one_letter_code
_entity_poly.pdbx_strand_id
1 'polypeptide(L)'
;MGQREIEYSGQFQKDVKRAQKRHKDVGKLKTLMTLLIHHPFPLPAIYKDHPLQGSYSGYRDAHIEPDWILIYKITDECLRFERTGTHADLF
;
A
#
# COMPACT_ATOMS: atom_id res chain seq x y z
N MET A 1 11.03 18.33 -9.74
CA MET A 1 10.15 17.22 -9.33
C MET A 1 10.15 17.21 -7.81
N GLY A 2 9.09 17.72 -7.18
CA GLY A 2 9.03 17.78 -5.71
C GLY A 2 9.08 16.37 -5.12
N GLN A 3 9.93 16.15 -4.12
CA GLN A 3 9.86 14.94 -3.32
C GLN A 3 8.55 14.98 -2.53
N ARG A 4 7.70 13.97 -2.71
CA ARG A 4 6.50 13.80 -1.89
C ARG A 4 6.93 13.46 -0.46
N GLU A 5 6.22 13.98 0.53
CA GLU A 5 6.35 13.51 1.90
C GLU A 5 5.88 12.05 1.99
N ILE A 6 6.59 11.23 2.76
CA ILE A 6 6.27 9.80 2.93
C ILE A 6 5.73 9.59 4.33
N GLU A 7 4.47 9.17 4.41
CA GLU A 7 3.79 8.92 5.67
C GLU A 7 3.42 7.44 5.85
N TYR A 8 3.40 7.04 7.12
CA TYR A 8 2.97 5.72 7.54
C TYR A 8 1.93 5.86 8.64
N SER A 9 0.75 5.28 8.47
CA SER A 9 -0.24 5.27 9.55
C SER A 9 0.26 4.39 10.71
N GLY A 10 -0.21 4.67 11.92
CA GLY A 10 0.05 3.81 13.07
C GLY A 10 -0.53 2.39 12.90
N GLN A 11 -1.61 2.25 12.12
CA GLN A 11 -2.21 0.96 11.82
C GLN A 11 -1.37 0.17 10.81
N PHE A 12 -0.82 0.83 9.79
CA PHE A 12 0.09 0.23 8.81
C PHE A 12 1.28 -0.44 9.50
N GLN A 13 1.90 0.23 10.48
CA GLN A 13 3.03 -0.35 11.22
C GLN A 13 2.64 -1.62 12.01
N LYS A 14 1.43 -1.67 12.57
CA LYS A 14 0.90 -2.86 13.26
C LYS A 14 0.60 -3.98 12.26
N ASP A 15 0.05 -3.63 11.11
CA ASP A 15 -0.29 -4.53 10.01
C ASP A 15 0.97 -5.20 9.44
N VAL A 16 2.06 -4.45 9.22
CA VAL A 16 3.36 -5.01 8.81
C VAL A 16 3.89 -6.02 9.81
N LYS A 17 3.83 -5.72 11.12
CA LYS A 17 4.24 -6.66 12.17
C LYS A 17 3.37 -7.92 12.16
N ARG A 18 2.07 -7.80 11.87
CA ARG A 18 1.16 -8.95 11.73
C ARG A 18 1.53 -9.81 10.52
N ALA A 19 1.82 -9.19 9.37
CA ALA A 19 2.25 -9.90 8.17
C ALA A 19 3.56 -10.70 8.42
N GLN A 20 4.54 -10.08 9.10
CA GLN A 20 5.77 -10.75 9.54
C GLN A 20 5.49 -11.97 10.42
N LYS A 21 4.61 -11.82 11.42
CA LYS A 21 4.20 -12.93 12.31
C LYS A 21 3.49 -14.06 11.57
N ARG A 22 2.82 -13.76 10.46
CA ARG A 22 2.19 -14.75 9.57
C ARG A 22 3.14 -15.29 8.48
N HIS A 23 4.44 -15.04 8.60
CA HIS A 23 5.48 -15.48 7.68
C HIS A 23 5.29 -15.01 6.23
N LYS A 24 4.60 -13.88 6.03
CA LYS A 24 4.53 -13.23 4.71
C LYS A 24 5.89 -12.66 4.32
N ASP A 25 6.22 -12.73 3.04
CA ASP A 25 7.46 -12.16 2.51
C ASP A 25 7.37 -10.63 2.41
N VAL A 26 7.86 -9.95 3.45
CA VAL A 26 7.90 -8.48 3.52
C VAL A 26 8.79 -7.86 2.45
N GLY A 27 9.67 -8.63 1.80
CA GLY A 27 10.42 -8.19 0.63
C GLY A 27 9.49 -7.70 -0.48
N LYS A 28 8.40 -8.43 -0.76
CA LYS A 28 7.41 -8.06 -1.79
C LYS A 28 6.71 -6.74 -1.47
N LEU A 29 6.34 -6.55 -0.20
CA LEU A 29 5.75 -5.28 0.27
C LEU A 29 6.75 -4.13 0.06
N LYS A 30 8.01 -4.30 0.45
CA LYS A 30 9.06 -3.29 0.25
C LYS A 30 9.23 -2.94 -1.22
N THR A 31 9.25 -3.93 -2.12
CA THR A 31 9.35 -3.70 -3.57
C THR A 31 8.23 -2.78 -4.06
N LEU A 32 6.99 -3.05 -3.70
CA LEU A 32 5.86 -2.20 -4.08
C LEU A 32 5.97 -0.78 -3.49
N MET A 33 6.36 -0.65 -2.23
CA MET A 33 6.56 0.66 -1.59
C MET A 33 7.67 1.46 -2.28
N THR A 34 8.80 0.83 -2.63
CA THR A 34 9.89 1.46 -3.37
C THR A 34 9.42 1.93 -4.76
N LEU A 35 8.59 1.14 -5.45
CA LEU A 35 7.97 1.55 -6.71
C LEU A 35 7.13 2.83 -6.53
N LEU A 36 6.27 2.86 -5.51
CA LEU A 36 5.43 4.02 -5.22
C LEU A 36 6.22 5.28 -4.85
N ILE A 37 7.34 5.13 -4.12
CA ILE A 37 8.17 6.24 -3.67
C ILE A 37 8.99 6.85 -4.82
N HIS A 38 9.60 6.00 -5.65
CA HIS A 38 10.66 6.44 -6.57
C HIS A 38 10.24 6.48 -8.04
N HIS A 39 9.18 5.77 -8.43
CA HIS A 39 8.83 5.61 -9.83
C HIS A 39 7.55 6.38 -10.19
N PRO A 40 7.46 6.92 -11.42
CA PRO A 40 6.23 7.52 -11.90
C PRO A 40 5.14 6.47 -12.05
N PHE A 41 3.90 6.87 -11.75
CA PHE A 41 2.70 6.10 -12.10
C PHE A 41 2.58 5.95 -13.63
N PRO A 42 1.92 4.88 -14.12
CA PRO A 42 1.18 3.86 -13.37
C PRO A 42 2.04 2.72 -12.82
N LEU A 43 1.53 2.04 -11.78
CA LEU A 43 2.13 0.80 -11.30
C LEU A 43 2.02 -0.33 -12.36
N PRO A 44 2.94 -1.30 -12.37
CA PRO A 44 2.80 -2.50 -13.19
C PRO A 44 1.46 -3.21 -12.96
N ALA A 45 0.83 -3.70 -14.04
CA ALA A 45 -0.51 -4.29 -14.02
C ALA A 45 -0.67 -5.49 -13.06
N ILE A 46 0.44 -6.16 -12.69
CA ILE A 46 0.44 -7.26 -11.72
C ILE A 46 -0.10 -6.84 -10.35
N TYR A 47 0.08 -5.58 -9.97
CA TYR A 47 -0.37 -5.05 -8.69
C TYR A 47 -1.87 -4.73 -8.68
N LYS A 48 -2.58 -4.83 -9.81
CA LYS A 48 -4.02 -4.58 -9.93
C LYS A 48 -4.47 -3.28 -9.23
N ASP A 49 -3.65 -2.24 -9.34
CA ASP A 49 -3.90 -0.96 -8.66
C ASP A 49 -5.23 -0.35 -9.13
N HIS A 50 -6.09 0.00 -8.18
CA HIS A 50 -7.37 0.65 -8.46
C HIS A 50 -7.80 1.58 -7.32
N PRO A 51 -8.55 2.66 -7.63
CA PRO A 51 -9.09 3.54 -6.61
C PRO A 51 -10.16 2.83 -5.79
N LEU A 52 -10.16 3.06 -4.47
CA LEU A 52 -11.21 2.62 -3.57
C LEU A 52 -12.37 3.62 -3.53
N GLN A 53 -13.55 3.14 -3.13
CA GLN A 53 -14.78 3.91 -3.01
C GLN A 53 -15.29 3.90 -1.55
N GLY A 54 -16.35 4.67 -1.28
CA GLY A 54 -17.00 4.71 0.05
C GLY A 54 -16.09 5.34 1.12
N SER A 55 -15.99 4.68 2.29
CA SER A 55 -15.17 5.15 3.41
C SER A 55 -13.67 5.29 3.09
N TYR A 56 -13.20 4.61 2.04
CA TYR A 56 -11.83 4.71 1.52
C TYR A 56 -11.73 5.58 0.26
N SER A 57 -12.71 6.46 0.00
CA SER A 57 -12.61 7.40 -1.11
C SER A 57 -11.32 8.23 -1.03
N GLY A 58 -10.58 8.27 -2.14
CA GLY A 58 -9.27 8.92 -2.23
C GLY A 58 -8.08 8.03 -1.84
N TYR A 59 -8.32 6.81 -1.37
CA TYR A 59 -7.30 5.77 -1.24
C TYR A 59 -7.31 4.86 -2.48
N ARG A 60 -6.26 4.06 -2.59
CA ARG A 60 -6.02 3.08 -3.64
C ARG A 60 -5.69 1.73 -3.02
N ASP A 61 -6.04 0.68 -3.73
CA ASP A 61 -5.78 -0.71 -3.40
C ASP A 61 -4.81 -1.29 -4.42
N ALA A 62 -3.69 -1.85 -3.96
CA ALA A 62 -2.75 -2.60 -4.77
C ALA A 62 -2.49 -3.99 -4.15
N HIS A 63 -2.60 -5.02 -4.97
CA HIS A 63 -2.38 -6.42 -4.61
C HIS A 63 -0.90 -6.78 -4.65
N ILE A 64 -0.32 -7.10 -3.49
CA ILE A 64 1.01 -7.70 -3.35
C ILE A 64 0.95 -9.19 -3.68
N GLU A 65 -0.13 -9.85 -3.25
CA GLU A 65 -0.50 -11.24 -3.57
C GLU A 65 -2.03 -11.30 -3.77
N PRO A 66 -2.59 -12.43 -4.27
CA PRO A 66 -4.04 -12.55 -4.44
C PRO A 66 -4.86 -12.22 -3.19
N ASP A 67 -4.36 -12.55 -1.99
CA ASP A 67 -4.98 -12.20 -0.70
C ASP A 67 -4.01 -11.41 0.20
N TRP A 68 -3.25 -10.47 -0.38
CA TRP A 68 -2.46 -9.53 0.39
C TRP A 68 -2.41 -8.18 -0.31
N ILE A 69 -3.01 -7.17 0.33
CA ILE A 69 -3.26 -5.85 -0.22
C ILE A 69 -2.42 -4.80 0.51
N LEU A 70 -2.07 -3.75 -0.22
CA LEU A 70 -1.63 -2.45 0.29
C LEU A 70 -2.70 -1.39 0.01
N ILE A 71 -3.22 -0.76 1.06
CA ILE A 71 -4.05 0.43 0.95
C ILE A 71 -3.17 1.66 1.16
N TYR A 72 -3.17 2.57 0.20
CA TYR A 72 -2.37 3.80 0.24
C TYR A 72 -3.11 4.98 -0.36
N LYS A 73 -2.67 6.20 -0.03
CA LYS A 73 -3.13 7.44 -0.63
C LYS A 73 -1.95 8.14 -1.28
N ILE A 74 -2.16 8.68 -2.47
CA ILE A 74 -1.14 9.43 -3.18
C ILE A 74 -1.72 10.75 -3.69
N THR A 75 -1.01 11.84 -3.42
CA THR A 75 -1.26 13.19 -3.92
C THR A 75 0.04 13.77 -4.48
N ASP A 76 0.01 15.01 -4.96
CA ASP A 76 1.23 15.70 -5.41
C ASP A 76 2.18 16.02 -4.25
N GLU A 77 1.67 16.08 -3.03
CA GLU A 77 2.39 16.49 -1.81
C GLU A 77 2.81 15.28 -0.97
N CYS A 78 1.99 14.23 -0.90
CA CYS A 78 2.15 13.14 0.06
C CYS A 78 1.87 11.76 -0.55
N LEU A 79 2.68 10.78 -0.17
CA LEU A 79 2.42 9.35 -0.32
C LEU A 79 2.25 8.75 1.08
N ARG A 80 1.04 8.29 1.38
CA ARG A 80 0.68 7.74 2.69
C ARG A 80 0.33 6.27 2.60
N PHE A 81 1.06 5.43 3.32
CA PHE A 81 0.74 4.01 3.49
C PHE A 81 -0.23 3.83 4.67
N GLU A 82 -1.46 3.42 4.36
CA GLU A 82 -2.56 3.43 5.34
C GLU A 82 -2.75 2.08 6.03
N ARG A 83 -2.84 0.99 5.28
CA ARG A 83 -3.02 -0.38 5.81
C ARG A 83 -2.44 -1.44 4.90
N THR A 84 -2.17 -2.63 5.44
CA THR A 84 -1.83 -3.81 4.64
C THR A 84 -2.35 -5.09 5.30
N GLY A 85 -2.74 -6.08 4.52
CA GLY A 85 -3.32 -7.30 5.08
C GLY A 85 -4.06 -8.14 4.07
N THR A 86 -4.69 -9.21 4.54
CA THR A 86 -5.64 -9.98 3.72
C THR A 86 -6.92 -9.18 3.51
N HIS A 87 -7.80 -9.60 2.59
CA HIS A 87 -9.09 -8.93 2.42
C HIS A 87 -9.87 -8.87 3.75
N ALA A 88 -9.89 -9.98 4.49
CA ALA A 88 -10.56 -10.09 5.79
C ALA A 88 -9.95 -9.23 6.91
N ASP A 89 -8.69 -8.79 6.80
CA ASP A 89 -8.12 -7.84 7.76
C ASP A 89 -8.57 -6.40 7.47
N LEU A 90 -8.95 -6.10 6.23
CA LEU A 90 -9.08 -4.74 5.68
C LEU A 90 -10.54 -4.32 5.44
N PHE A 91 -11.40 -5.27 5.10
CA PHE A 91 -12.82 -5.13 4.76
C PHE A 91 -13.65 -6.18 5.52
#